data_AF-A0A849X4M3-F1
#
_entry.id   AF-A0A849X4M3-F1
#
_cell.length_a   1.000
_cell.length_b   1.000
_cell.length_c   1.000
_cell.angle_alpha   90.00
_cell.angle_beta   90.00
_cell.angle_gamma   90.00
#
_symmetry.space_group_name_H-M   'P 1'
#
loop_
_entity.id
_entity.type
_entity.pdbx_description
1 polymer ?
#
loop_
_entity_poly.entity_id
_entity_poly.type
_entity_poly.pdbx_seq_one_letter_code
_entity_poly.pdbx_strand_id
1 'polypeptide(L)'
;SPGSPQAAAPAVPAGGSPIDRLKSMQEGSASAFGAARPTAARARHVENPEMEKEIAETALVNGAFLKKVREYKGVSPEEIMDILKISKNYLAALEEDVVEKLPAGVFVRGFVIQYAKALKLDPDRIAARYMEFLRQRRG
;
A
#
# COMPACT_ATOMS: atom_id res chain seq x y z
N SER A 1 -19.22 31.01 -40.62
CA SER A 1 -19.19 29.80 -39.78
C SER A 1 -18.72 30.15 -38.39
N PRO A 2 -19.51 29.98 -37.32
CA PRO A 2 -18.99 29.86 -35.97
C PRO A 2 -18.97 28.40 -35.54
N GLY A 3 -17.92 28.06 -34.80
CA GLY A 3 -17.47 26.71 -34.50
C GLY A 3 -18.41 25.88 -33.62
N SER A 4 -18.37 24.57 -33.86
CA SER A 4 -19.02 23.55 -33.05
C SER A 4 -18.51 23.59 -31.59
N PRO A 5 -19.39 23.45 -30.58
CA PRO A 5 -18.95 23.24 -29.21
C PRO A 5 -18.44 21.80 -29.03
N GLN A 6 -17.19 21.67 -28.59
CA GLN A 6 -16.59 20.40 -28.20
C GLN A 6 -17.20 19.98 -26.85
N ALA A 7 -17.92 18.86 -26.86
CA ALA A 7 -18.57 18.28 -25.70
C ALA A 7 -17.53 17.93 -24.61
N ALA A 8 -17.74 18.47 -23.41
CA ALA A 8 -17.01 18.08 -22.21
C ALA A 8 -17.37 16.63 -21.85
N ALA A 9 -16.35 15.78 -21.68
CA ALA A 9 -16.52 14.42 -21.19
C ALA A 9 -17.11 14.41 -19.77
N PRO A 10 -17.93 13.41 -19.40
CA PRO A 10 -18.57 13.35 -18.09
C PRO A 10 -17.54 13.12 -16.98
N ALA A 11 -17.65 13.92 -15.92
CA ALA A 11 -16.94 13.74 -14.66
C ALA A 11 -17.31 12.37 -14.06
N VAL A 12 -16.29 11.56 -13.79
CA VAL A 12 -16.45 10.29 -13.08
C VAL A 12 -16.70 10.59 -11.59
N PRO A 13 -17.80 10.15 -10.97
CA PRO A 13 -17.97 10.25 -9.53
C PRO A 13 -17.47 8.95 -8.90
N ALA A 14 -16.40 8.99 -8.11
CA ALA A 14 -15.98 7.82 -7.35
C ALA A 14 -15.35 8.25 -6.03
N GLY A 15 -16.08 8.01 -4.92
CA GLY A 15 -15.64 7.86 -3.54
C GLY A 15 -14.48 8.74 -3.06
N GLY A 16 -14.78 9.64 -2.11
CA GLY A 16 -13.81 10.52 -1.46
C GLY A 16 -12.47 9.86 -1.16
N SER A 17 -11.40 10.63 -1.37
CA SER A 17 -10.03 10.20 -1.23
C SER A 17 -9.78 9.63 0.18
N PRO A 18 -8.85 8.67 0.37
CA PRO A 18 -8.39 8.29 1.70
C PRO A 18 -7.92 9.49 2.55
N ILE A 19 -7.54 10.60 1.90
CA ILE A 19 -7.27 11.89 2.54
C ILE A 19 -8.53 12.48 3.19
N ASP A 20 -9.68 12.40 2.53
CA ASP A 20 -10.98 12.88 3.08
C ASP A 20 -11.41 12.03 4.28
N ARG A 21 -11.08 10.72 4.26
CA ARG A 21 -11.38 9.80 5.35
C ARG A 21 -10.41 9.94 6.53
N LEU A 22 -9.14 10.23 6.28
CA LEU A 22 -8.14 10.49 7.32
C LEU A 22 -8.37 11.85 8.01
N LYS A 23 -8.86 12.86 7.27
CA LYS A 23 -9.31 14.12 7.86
C LYS A 23 -10.56 13.94 8.74
N SER A 24 -11.55 13.16 8.32
CA SER A 24 -12.77 12.95 9.12
C SER A 24 -12.57 12.05 10.35
N MET A 25 -11.50 11.24 10.39
CA MET A 25 -11.16 10.40 11.55
C MET A 25 -10.51 11.16 12.72
N GLN A 26 -10.00 12.39 12.53
CA GLN A 26 -9.44 13.18 13.64
C GLN A 26 -10.50 13.88 14.51
N GLU A 27 -11.77 13.86 14.10
CA GLU A 27 -12.88 14.49 14.84
C GLU A 27 -13.85 13.46 15.48
N GLY A 28 -13.61 12.16 15.28
CA GLY A 28 -14.46 11.08 15.77
C GLY A 28 -13.74 10.15 16.75
N SER A 29 -14.10 10.25 18.02
CA SER A 29 -13.80 9.37 19.16
C SER A 29 -13.30 7.95 18.81
N ALA A 30 -12.23 7.55 19.52
CA ALA A 30 -11.68 6.20 19.56
C ALA A 30 -12.76 5.12 19.66
N SER A 31 -12.86 4.23 18.67
CA SER A 31 -13.52 2.93 18.82
C SER A 31 -13.14 1.95 17.72
N ALA A 32 -12.80 0.74 18.18
CA ALA A 32 -12.77 -0.54 17.49
C ALA A 32 -11.70 -0.73 16.39
N PHE A 33 -10.59 -1.33 16.81
CA PHE A 33 -9.92 -2.36 16.00
C PHE A 33 -10.97 -3.41 15.61
N GLY A 34 -11.61 -3.21 14.45
CA GLY A 34 -12.55 -4.15 13.87
C GLY A 34 -11.83 -5.46 13.59
N ALA A 35 -12.23 -6.51 14.30
CA ALA A 35 -11.74 -7.87 14.10
C ALA A 35 -11.89 -8.27 12.62
N ALA A 36 -10.77 -8.30 11.90
CA ALA A 36 -10.70 -8.94 10.61
C ALA A 36 -11.06 -10.42 10.80
N ARG A 37 -12.06 -10.89 10.05
CA ARG A 37 -12.42 -12.31 10.01
C ARG A 37 -11.20 -13.07 9.51
N PRO A 38 -10.74 -14.16 10.17
CA PRO A 38 -9.73 -15.01 9.58
C PRO A 38 -10.33 -15.63 8.32
N THR A 39 -9.91 -15.16 7.15
CA THR A 39 -10.29 -15.80 5.90
C THR A 39 -9.68 -17.19 5.88
N ALA A 40 -10.56 -18.17 5.73
CA ALA A 40 -10.25 -19.58 5.73
C ALA A 40 -9.36 -19.92 4.53
N ALA A 41 -8.05 -19.98 4.75
CA ALA A 41 -7.09 -20.89 4.12
C ALA A 41 -5.69 -20.35 4.35
N ARG A 42 -5.18 -20.51 5.57
CA ARG A 42 -3.73 -20.50 5.77
C ARG A 42 -3.21 -21.82 5.20
N ALA A 43 -3.19 -21.90 3.86
CA ALA A 43 -2.54 -22.97 3.13
C ALA A 43 -1.15 -23.13 3.73
N ARG A 44 -0.81 -24.36 4.06
CA ARG A 44 0.45 -24.77 4.71
C ARG A 44 1.61 -23.98 4.11
N HIS A 45 2.03 -22.94 4.82
CA HIS A 45 3.13 -22.10 4.40
C HIS A 45 4.38 -22.96 4.51
N VAL A 46 4.88 -23.46 3.38
CA VAL A 46 6.19 -24.10 3.37
C VAL A 46 7.18 -22.94 3.34
N GLU A 47 7.80 -22.69 4.49
CA GLU A 47 8.84 -21.67 4.60
C GLU A 47 9.95 -22.02 3.59
N ASN A 48 10.22 -21.09 2.66
CA ASN A 48 11.32 -21.24 1.72
C ASN A 48 12.54 -20.52 2.32
N PRO A 49 13.57 -21.26 2.78
CA PRO A 49 14.73 -20.65 3.43
C PRO A 49 15.50 -19.70 2.51
N GLU A 50 15.49 -19.93 1.19
CA GLU A 50 16.11 -19.03 0.21
C GLU A 50 15.39 -17.69 0.15
N MET A 51 14.05 -17.71 0.23
CA MET A 51 13.23 -16.51 0.22
C MET A 51 13.37 -15.72 1.54
N GLU A 52 13.39 -16.39 2.70
CA GLU A 52 13.65 -15.71 3.97
C GLU A 52 15.03 -15.05 4.00
N LYS A 53 16.05 -15.71 3.44
CA LYS A 53 17.39 -15.13 3.30
C LYS A 53 17.37 -13.91 2.38
N GLU A 54 16.70 -13.99 1.22
CA GLU A 54 16.55 -12.85 0.31
C GLU A 54 15.88 -11.65 1.00
N ILE A 55 14.82 -11.88 1.78
CA ILE A 55 14.14 -10.85 2.56
C ILE A 55 15.09 -10.21 3.60
N ALA A 56 15.87 -11.04 4.30
CA ALA A 56 16.80 -10.59 5.33
C ALA A 56 17.95 -9.76 4.73
N GLU A 57 18.50 -10.18 3.60
CA GLU A 57 19.70 -9.58 2.99
C GLU A 57 19.40 -8.49 1.94
N THR A 58 18.13 -8.34 1.54
CA THR A 58 17.71 -7.37 0.52
C THR A 58 18.23 -5.94 0.80
N ALA A 59 18.96 -5.38 -0.17
CA ALA A 59 19.43 -4.01 -0.09
C ALA A 59 18.41 -2.99 -0.64
N LEU A 60 17.59 -3.39 -1.62
CA LEU A 60 16.61 -2.56 -2.32
C LEU A 60 15.18 -2.94 -1.94
N VAL A 61 14.44 -1.99 -1.36
CA VAL A 61 13.02 -2.16 -1.04
C VAL A 61 12.21 -1.25 -1.95
N ASN A 62 11.50 -1.84 -2.91
CA ASN A 62 10.56 -1.18 -3.82
C ASN A 62 9.19 -1.88 -3.80
N GLY A 63 8.25 -1.40 -4.59
CA GLY A 63 6.89 -1.94 -4.68
C GLY A 63 6.88 -3.41 -5.10
N ALA A 64 7.71 -3.76 -6.09
CA ALA A 64 7.84 -5.13 -6.56
C ALA A 64 8.32 -6.08 -5.46
N PHE A 65 9.29 -5.65 -4.63
CA PHE A 65 9.73 -6.41 -3.46
C PHE A 65 8.59 -6.61 -2.45
N LEU A 66 7.88 -5.54 -2.08
CA LEU A 66 6.75 -5.64 -1.14
C LEU A 66 5.68 -6.62 -1.63
N LYS A 67 5.32 -6.53 -2.92
CA LYS A 67 4.40 -7.45 -3.58
C LYS A 67 4.89 -8.90 -3.55
N LYS A 68 6.15 -9.13 -3.92
CA LYS A 68 6.77 -10.46 -3.92
C LYS A 68 6.72 -11.09 -2.53
N VAL A 69 7.06 -10.33 -1.48
CA VAL A 69 7.00 -10.83 -0.11
C VAL A 69 5.57 -11.05 0.34
N ARG A 70 4.61 -10.19 -0.04
CA ARG A 70 3.18 -10.38 0.24
C ARG A 70 2.67 -11.70 -0.34
N GLU A 71 2.93 -11.94 -1.62
CA GLU A 71 2.52 -13.14 -2.33
C GLU A 71 3.18 -14.38 -1.74
N TYR A 72 4.49 -14.30 -1.46
CA TYR A 72 5.20 -15.36 -0.76
C TYR A 72 4.54 -15.65 0.58
N LYS A 73 4.31 -14.64 1.45
CA LYS A 73 3.65 -14.75 2.77
C LYS A 73 2.15 -15.08 2.69
N GLY A 74 1.59 -15.24 1.49
CA GLY A 74 0.20 -15.67 1.28
C GLY A 74 -0.84 -14.66 1.75
N VAL A 75 -0.45 -13.38 1.85
CA VAL A 75 -1.32 -12.30 2.29
C VAL A 75 -2.05 -11.73 1.06
N SER A 76 -3.37 -11.63 1.12
CA SER A 76 -4.16 -11.13 -0.01
C SER A 76 -4.04 -9.60 -0.14
N PRO A 77 -4.22 -9.03 -1.34
CA PRO A 77 -4.27 -7.58 -1.50
C PRO A 77 -5.43 -6.95 -0.71
N GLU A 78 -6.55 -7.65 -0.56
CA GLU A 78 -7.69 -7.22 0.26
C GLU A 78 -7.30 -7.07 1.74
N GLU A 79 -6.55 -8.02 2.29
CA GLU A 79 -6.09 -7.95 3.67
C GLU A 79 -5.15 -6.74 3.89
N ILE A 80 -4.22 -6.48 2.95
CA ILE A 80 -3.38 -5.28 3.01
C ILE A 80 -4.21 -4.00 2.91
N MET A 81 -5.17 -3.91 1.98
CA MET A 81 -6.05 -2.73 1.86
C MET A 81 -6.81 -2.47 3.16
N ASP A 82 -7.31 -3.52 3.80
CA ASP A 82 -8.05 -3.44 5.05
C ASP A 82 -7.18 -3.03 6.24
N ILE A 83 -5.92 -3.48 6.30
CA ILE A 83 -4.98 -3.08 7.35
C ILE A 83 -4.53 -1.62 7.16
N LEU A 84 -4.14 -1.26 5.93
CA LEU A 84 -3.63 0.07 5.61
C LEU A 84 -4.74 1.12 5.49
N LYS A 85 -6.01 0.69 5.37
CA LYS A 85 -7.18 1.56 5.11
C LYS A 85 -7.02 2.39 3.83
N ILE A 86 -6.53 1.75 2.77
CA ILE A 86 -6.30 2.37 1.46
C ILE A 86 -7.13 1.71 0.36
N SER A 87 -7.34 2.43 -0.74
CA SER A 87 -8.02 1.86 -1.92
C SER A 87 -7.08 1.00 -2.75
N LYS A 88 -7.67 0.17 -3.62
CA LYS A 88 -6.95 -0.63 -4.63
C LYS A 88 -5.98 0.21 -5.47
N ASN A 89 -6.36 1.44 -5.80
CA ASN A 89 -5.51 2.32 -6.61
C ASN A 89 -4.20 2.70 -5.89
N TYR A 90 -4.26 2.93 -4.58
CA TYR A 90 -3.06 3.23 -3.79
C TYR A 90 -2.22 1.98 -3.54
N LEU A 91 -2.85 0.84 -3.29
CA LEU A 91 -2.11 -0.42 -3.17
C LEU A 91 -1.38 -0.75 -4.48
N ALA A 92 -2.07 -0.64 -5.62
CA ALA A 92 -1.45 -0.84 -6.93
C ALA A 92 -0.33 0.17 -7.17
N ALA A 93 -0.54 1.46 -6.90
CA ALA A 93 0.51 2.47 -7.05
C ALA A 93 1.73 2.20 -6.16
N LEU A 94 1.53 1.64 -4.96
CA LEU A 94 2.62 1.27 -4.06
C LEU A 94 3.41 0.07 -4.57
N GLU A 95 2.72 -0.99 -5.03
CA GLU A 95 3.34 -2.23 -5.51
C GLU A 95 3.94 -2.11 -6.92
N GLU A 96 3.40 -1.23 -7.76
CA GLU A 96 3.87 -0.98 -9.13
C GLU A 96 4.81 0.23 -9.22
N ASP A 97 5.15 0.84 -8.09
CA ASP A 97 5.99 2.04 -8.00
C ASP A 97 5.49 3.20 -8.88
N VAL A 98 4.17 3.40 -8.96
CA VAL A 98 3.55 4.54 -9.68
C VAL A 98 3.57 5.75 -8.76
N VAL A 99 4.77 6.30 -8.61
CA VAL A 99 5.13 7.31 -7.60
C VAL A 99 4.29 8.59 -7.67
N GLU A 100 3.82 8.96 -8.87
CA GLU A 100 2.97 10.14 -9.14
C GLU A 100 1.57 10.01 -8.54
N LYS A 101 1.09 8.76 -8.35
CA LYS A 101 -0.23 8.46 -7.77
C LYS A 101 -0.16 8.25 -6.26
N LEU A 102 1.04 8.18 -5.67
CA LEU A 102 1.22 8.04 -4.23
C LEU A 102 1.01 9.39 -3.51
N PRO A 103 0.47 9.39 -2.29
CA PRO A 103 0.29 10.62 -1.51
C PRO A 103 1.63 11.21 -1.05
N ALA A 104 1.56 12.25 -0.21
CA ALA A 104 2.74 12.85 0.41
C ALA A 104 3.58 11.79 1.15
N GLY A 105 4.91 11.95 1.11
CA GLY A 105 5.86 10.93 1.58
C GLY A 105 5.68 10.50 3.04
N VAL A 106 5.17 11.39 3.89
CA VAL A 106 4.85 11.07 5.30
C VAL A 106 3.77 9.99 5.42
N PHE A 107 2.76 10.01 4.55
CA PHE A 107 1.72 8.98 4.51
C PHE A 107 2.23 7.69 3.91
N VAL A 108 3.02 7.79 2.83
CA VAL A 108 3.65 6.62 2.20
C VAL A 108 4.51 5.87 3.22
N ARG A 109 5.32 6.58 4.01
CA ARG A 109 6.09 5.98 5.11
C ARG A 109 5.20 5.22 6.09
N GLY A 110 4.09 5.82 6.51
CA GLY A 110 3.11 5.18 7.39
C GLY A 110 2.52 3.90 6.80
N PHE A 111 2.16 3.93 5.51
CA PHE A 111 1.67 2.75 4.80
C PHE A 111 2.70 1.63 4.75
N VAL A 112 3.96 1.95 4.40
CA VAL A 112 5.03 0.97 4.33
C VAL A 112 5.34 0.34 5.70
N ILE A 113 5.28 1.13 6.78
CA ILE A 113 5.41 0.60 8.16
C ILE A 113 4.31 -0.44 8.46
N GLN A 114 3.06 -0.12 8.17
CA GLN A 114 1.94 -1.03 8.44
C GLN A 114 1.99 -2.27 7.54
N TYR A 115 2.39 -2.09 6.28
CA TYR A 115 2.60 -3.18 5.34
C TYR A 115 3.68 -4.14 5.86
N ALA A 116 4.85 -3.62 6.25
CA ALA A 116 5.94 -4.41 6.80
C ALA A 116 5.52 -5.22 8.05
N LYS A 117 4.72 -4.61 8.94
CA LYS A 117 4.15 -5.29 10.12
C LYS A 117 3.22 -6.43 9.72
N ALA A 118 2.34 -6.23 8.75
CA ALA A 118 1.45 -7.27 8.24
C ALA A 118 2.24 -8.47 7.68
N LEU A 119 3.40 -8.21 7.07
CA LEU A 119 4.30 -9.22 6.52
C LEU A 119 5.32 -9.79 7.52
N LYS A 120 5.29 -9.36 8.79
CA LYS A 120 6.27 -9.71 9.84
C LYS A 120 7.72 -9.39 9.46
N LEU A 121 7.91 -8.26 8.78
CA LEU A 121 9.22 -7.70 8.47
C LEU A 121 9.63 -6.65 9.51
N ASP A 122 10.90 -6.25 9.49
CA ASP A 122 11.37 -5.09 10.26
C ASP A 122 10.77 -3.79 9.68
N PRO A 123 9.85 -3.11 10.40
CA PRO A 123 9.14 -1.97 9.84
C PRO A 123 10.03 -0.76 9.61
N ASP A 124 11.02 -0.53 10.47
CA ASP A 124 11.89 0.64 10.39
C ASP A 124 12.88 0.50 9.24
N ARG A 125 13.49 -0.67 9.08
CA ARG A 125 14.37 -0.98 7.94
C ARG A 125 13.61 -0.87 6.62
N ILE A 126 12.45 -1.52 6.51
CA ILE A 126 11.68 -1.55 5.26
C ILE A 126 11.20 -0.14 4.89
N ALA A 127 10.67 0.62 5.85
CA ALA A 127 10.24 1.99 5.59
C ALA A 127 11.42 2.91 5.21
N ALA A 128 12.55 2.83 5.90
CA ALA A 128 13.72 3.63 5.58
C ALA A 128 14.21 3.40 4.14
N ARG A 129 14.36 2.12 3.75
CA ARG A 129 14.83 1.72 2.41
C ARG A 129 13.82 2.08 1.31
N TYR A 130 12.53 1.89 1.56
CA TYR A 130 11.51 2.29 0.59
C TYR A 130 11.48 3.82 0.38
N MET A 131 11.62 4.60 1.46
CA MET A 131 11.65 6.06 1.35
C MET A 131 12.92 6.57 0.64
N GLU A 132 14.04 5.84 0.75
CA GLU A 132 15.23 6.10 -0.04
C GLU A 132 15.01 5.83 -1.53
N PHE A 133 14.44 4.68 -1.88
CA PHE A 133 14.03 4.36 -3.24
C PHE A 133 13.07 5.41 -3.82
N LEU A 134 12.06 5.81 -3.05
CA LEU A 134 11.07 6.80 -3.47
C LEU A 134 11.70 8.15 -3.79
N ARG A 135 12.70 8.58 -2.99
CA ARG A 135 13.45 9.82 -3.23
C ARG A 135 14.26 9.74 -4.52
N GLN A 136 14.87 8.60 -4.82
CA GLN A 136 15.62 8.39 -6.08
C GLN A 136 14.71 8.37 -7.32
N ARG A 137 13.44 8.01 -7.18
CA ARG A 137 12.44 8.00 -8.27
C ARG A 137 11.75 9.35 -8.49
N ARG A 138 11.74 10.24 -7.48
CA ARG A 138 11.12 11.58 -7.54
C ARG A 138 12.10 12.70 -7.90
N GLY A 139 13.41 12.44 -7.80
CA GLY A 139 14.45 13.32 -8.33
C GLY A 139 14.72 12.99 -9.79
#